data_AF-A0A1V6MS61-F1
#
_entry.id   AF-A0A1V6MS61-F1
#
_cell.length_a   1.000
_cell.length_b   1.000
_cell.length_c   1.000
_cell.angle_alpha   90.00
_cell.angle_beta   90.00
_cell.angle_gamma   90.00
#
_symmetry.space_group_name_H-M   'P 1'
#
loop_
_entity.id
_entity.type
_entity.pdbx_description
1 polymer ?
#
loop_
_entity_poly.entity_id
_entity_poly.type
_entity_poly.pdbx_seq_one_letter_code
_entity_poly.pdbx_strand_id
1 'polypeptide(L)'
;MSTTSLELGEVVNVEVREASGAVTPFSHEYPVDASSLLRIPSLNMIVAAGKALQPDLRDEIHDRFVSDGVLSSLTVNVTPSSTLVDLENTIQPGETIFVRLLNTDGTIDPSSGSFPVDGSGSIHMPFLGGVLLNNNRFFEAEHQIEQGLSDGGFFAQPLVNVTRTQLA
;
A
#
# COMPACT_ATOMS: atom_id res chain seq x y z
N MET A 1 -15.64 -24.79 4.18
CA MET A 1 -14.85 -23.98 3.22
C MET A 1 -14.12 -22.97 4.06
N SER A 2 -12.78 -22.94 4.02
CA SER A 2 -11.99 -22.11 4.95
C SER A 2 -12.25 -20.63 4.70
N THR A 3 -12.83 -19.99 5.71
CA THR A 3 -12.78 -18.56 5.96
C THR A 3 -11.35 -18.22 6.40
N THR A 4 -10.42 -18.09 5.45
CA THR A 4 -9.12 -17.50 5.77
C THR A 4 -9.36 -16.00 5.94
N SER A 5 -9.50 -15.59 7.19
CA SER A 5 -9.36 -14.19 7.56
C SER A 5 -7.99 -13.73 7.11
N LEU A 6 -7.93 -12.59 6.41
CA LEU A 6 -6.65 -12.05 5.98
C LEU A 6 -5.74 -11.77 7.17
N GLU A 7 -4.50 -12.23 7.09
CA GLU A 7 -3.48 -12.09 8.13
C GLU A 7 -2.49 -10.96 7.80
N LEU A 8 -1.73 -10.54 8.80
CA LEU A 8 -0.69 -9.53 8.66
C LEU A 8 0.32 -9.94 7.57
N GLY A 9 0.58 -9.04 6.63
CA GLY A 9 1.56 -9.25 5.58
C GLY A 9 1.05 -10.06 4.38
N GLU A 10 -0.19 -10.58 4.45
CA GLU A 10 -0.86 -11.08 3.26
C GLU A 10 -1.15 -9.91 2.30
N VAL A 11 -1.01 -10.17 1.01
CA VAL A 11 -1.21 -9.17 -0.04
C VAL A 11 -2.47 -9.52 -0.82
N VAL A 12 -3.30 -8.52 -1.05
CA VAL A 12 -4.54 -8.64 -1.80
C VAL A 12 -4.39 -7.92 -3.13
N ASN A 13 -4.59 -8.62 -4.24
CA ASN A 13 -4.72 -7.97 -5.53
C ASN A 13 -6.16 -7.45 -5.66
N VAL A 14 -6.28 -6.14 -5.80
CA VAL A 14 -7.55 -5.45 -6.04
C VAL A 14 -7.52 -4.94 -7.46
N GLU A 15 -8.36 -5.51 -8.32
CA GLU A 15 -8.57 -5.03 -9.69
C GLU A 15 -9.86 -4.21 -9.74
N VAL A 16 -9.75 -2.95 -10.16
CA VAL A 16 -10.88 -2.03 -10.27
C VAL A 16 -11.03 -1.62 -11.73
N ARG A 17 -12.18 -1.92 -12.33
CA ARG A 17 -12.48 -1.56 -13.73
C ARG A 17 -13.65 -0.59 -13.82
N GLU A 18 -13.60 0.34 -14.74
CA GLU A 18 -14.76 1.18 -15.08
C GLU A 18 -15.80 0.39 -15.88
N ALA A 19 -16.99 0.95 -16.06
CA ALA A 19 -18.04 0.38 -16.91
C ALA A 19 -17.60 0.13 -18.37
N SER A 20 -16.59 0.85 -18.85
CA SER A 20 -15.98 0.63 -20.17
C SER A 20 -15.15 -0.66 -20.25
N GLY A 21 -14.85 -1.30 -19.11
CA GLY A 21 -13.94 -2.42 -18.96
C GLY A 21 -12.47 -2.01 -18.77
N ALA A 22 -12.16 -0.71 -18.83
CA ALA A 22 -10.81 -0.19 -18.62
C ALA A 22 -10.37 -0.40 -17.17
N VAL A 23 -9.13 -0.88 -16.99
CA VAL A 23 -8.49 -1.02 -15.67
C VAL A 23 -8.16 0.37 -15.16
N THR A 24 -8.57 0.67 -13.94
CA THR A 24 -8.31 1.97 -13.31
C THR A 24 -6.94 1.98 -12.65
N PRO A 25 -6.36 3.18 -12.41
CA PRO A 25 -5.13 3.31 -11.66
C PRO A 25 -5.22 2.86 -10.20
N PHE A 26 -6.38 2.55 -9.64
CA PHE A 26 -6.49 1.99 -8.29
C PHE A 26 -6.22 0.48 -8.24
N SER A 27 -5.95 -0.15 -9.40
CA SER A 27 -5.76 -1.60 -9.50
C SER A 27 -4.33 -1.98 -9.14
N HIS A 28 -4.11 -2.46 -7.92
CA HIS A 28 -2.78 -2.79 -7.37
C HIS A 28 -2.84 -3.96 -6.40
N GLU A 29 -1.67 -4.45 -6.03
CA GLU A 29 -1.46 -5.23 -4.82
C GLU A 29 -1.46 -4.33 -3.58
N TYR A 30 -2.30 -4.65 -2.60
CA TYR A 30 -2.38 -3.95 -1.32
C TYR A 30 -2.04 -4.90 -0.16
N PRO A 31 -0.99 -4.63 0.61
CA PRO A 31 -0.66 -5.43 1.78
C PRO A 31 -1.62 -5.12 2.93
N VAL A 32 -1.95 -6.16 3.71
CA VAL A 32 -2.69 -6.02 4.96
C VAL A 32 -1.71 -5.61 6.05
N ASP A 33 -1.93 -4.43 6.62
CA ASP A 33 -1.04 -3.83 7.61
C ASP A 33 -1.17 -4.44 9.01
N ALA A 34 -0.34 -3.98 9.95
CA ALA A 34 -0.31 -4.43 11.35
C ALA A 34 -1.63 -4.20 12.11
N SER A 35 -2.52 -3.33 11.61
CA SER A 35 -3.86 -3.08 12.15
C SER A 35 -4.94 -3.88 11.40
N SER A 36 -4.53 -4.80 10.52
CA SER A 36 -5.40 -5.58 9.63
C SER A 36 -6.24 -4.71 8.70
N LEU A 37 -5.66 -3.60 8.24
CA LEU A 37 -6.28 -2.67 7.30
C LEU A 37 -5.62 -2.79 5.92
N LEU A 38 -6.42 -2.58 4.88
CA LEU A 38 -5.95 -2.28 3.54
C LEU A 38 -5.94 -0.77 3.35
N ARG A 39 -4.84 -0.24 2.84
CA ARG A 39 -4.69 1.18 2.54
C ARG A 39 -4.83 1.36 1.04
N ILE A 40 -5.94 1.93 0.59
CA ILE A 40 -6.23 2.18 -0.83
C ILE A 40 -6.29 3.70 -1.06
N PRO A 41 -5.63 4.26 -2.09
CA PRO A 41 -5.69 5.69 -2.37
C PRO A 41 -7.12 6.19 -2.54
N SER A 42 -7.39 7.43 -2.12
CA SER A 42 -8.72 8.05 -2.02
C SER A 42 -9.72 7.40 -1.04
N LEU A 43 -9.63 6.10 -0.77
CA LEU A 43 -10.49 5.40 0.20
C LEU A 43 -9.88 5.36 1.61
N ASN A 44 -8.59 5.65 1.72
CA ASN A 44 -7.78 5.53 2.94
C ASN A 44 -7.80 4.10 3.48
N MET A 45 -8.27 3.91 4.71
CA MET A 45 -8.23 2.63 5.42
C MET A 45 -9.53 1.84 5.23
N ILE A 46 -9.39 0.56 4.88
CA ILE A 46 -10.47 -0.41 4.77
C ILE A 46 -10.16 -1.59 5.68
N VAL A 47 -11.10 -2.00 6.52
CA VAL A 47 -10.88 -3.10 7.46
C VAL A 47 -10.89 -4.43 6.72
N ALA A 48 -9.78 -5.16 6.69
CA ALA A 48 -9.67 -6.47 6.06
C ALA A 48 -9.87 -7.64 7.03
N ALA A 49 -9.58 -7.43 8.32
CA ALA A 49 -9.74 -8.45 9.35
C ALA A 49 -11.13 -9.11 9.33
N GLY A 50 -11.13 -10.44 9.30
CA GLY A 50 -12.36 -11.25 9.43
C GLY A 50 -13.29 -11.22 8.22
N LYS A 51 -12.94 -10.53 7.12
CA LYS A 51 -13.74 -10.50 5.90
C LYS A 51 -13.27 -11.56 4.91
N ALA A 52 -14.22 -12.23 4.26
CA ALA A 52 -13.89 -13.00 3.08
C ALA A 52 -13.49 -12.05 1.94
N LEU A 53 -12.47 -12.43 1.15
CA LEU A 53 -12.07 -11.67 -0.04
C LEU A 53 -13.28 -11.36 -0.95
N GLN A 54 -14.14 -12.36 -1.12
CA GLN A 54 -15.43 -12.23 -1.78
C GLN A 54 -16.51 -12.98 -0.98
N PRO A 55 -17.71 -12.40 -0.81
CA PRO A 55 -18.14 -11.09 -1.33
C PRO A 55 -17.71 -9.90 -0.46
N ASP A 56 -17.41 -10.11 0.83
CA ASP A 56 -17.40 -9.05 1.84
C ASP A 56 -16.44 -7.89 1.54
N LEU A 57 -15.14 -8.18 1.36
CA LEU A 57 -14.14 -7.13 1.13
C LEU A 57 -14.34 -6.45 -0.24
N ARG A 58 -14.68 -7.24 -1.27
CA ARG A 58 -14.99 -6.73 -2.61
C ARG A 58 -16.13 -5.71 -2.58
N ASP A 59 -17.23 -6.04 -1.91
CA ASP A 59 -18.43 -5.21 -1.87
C ASP A 59 -18.17 -3.92 -1.07
N GLU A 60 -17.42 -3.99 0.02
CA GLU A 60 -17.02 -2.78 0.76
C GLU A 60 -16.14 -1.84 -0.06
N ILE A 61 -15.12 -2.37 -0.76
CA ILE A 61 -14.26 -1.54 -1.63
C ILE A 61 -15.10 -0.88 -2.72
N HIS A 62 -15.97 -1.66 -3.36
CA HIS A 62 -16.90 -1.15 -4.37
C HIS A 62 -17.77 -0.02 -3.82
N ASP A 63 -18.43 -0.26 -2.69
CA ASP A 63 -19.37 0.68 -2.09
C ASP A 63 -18.66 1.96 -1.63
N ARG A 64 -17.44 1.85 -1.10
CA ARG A 64 -16.62 3.01 -0.71
C ARG A 64 -16.22 3.86 -1.92
N PHE A 65 -15.83 3.26 -3.05
CA PHE A 65 -15.57 4.03 -4.27
C PHE A 65 -16.78 4.86 -4.71
N VAL A 66 -17.98 4.29 -4.62
CA VAL A 66 -19.24 4.95 -5.00
C VAL A 66 -19.66 5.99 -3.97
N SER A 67 -19.68 5.64 -2.68
CA SER A 67 -20.14 6.52 -1.60
C SER A 67 -19.25 7.73 -1.42
N ASP A 68 -17.94 7.56 -1.59
CA ASP A 68 -16.95 8.62 -1.42
C ASP A 68 -16.84 9.48 -2.70
N GLY A 69 -17.61 9.14 -3.75
CA GLY A 69 -17.69 9.90 -5.00
C GLY A 69 -16.43 9.81 -5.87
N VAL A 70 -15.58 8.80 -5.64
CA VAL A 70 -14.32 8.61 -6.34
C VAL A 70 -14.57 8.01 -7.73
N LEU A 71 -15.42 6.99 -7.82
CA LEU A 71 -15.84 6.33 -9.06
C LEU A 71 -17.34 6.02 -8.98
N SER A 72 -18.06 6.02 -10.10
CA SER A 72 -19.53 5.89 -10.09
C SER A 72 -20.07 4.60 -10.71
N SER A 73 -19.42 4.08 -11.74
CA SER A 73 -19.79 2.82 -12.41
C SER A 73 -18.53 1.95 -12.54
N LEU A 74 -18.35 1.02 -11.61
CA LEU A 74 -17.17 0.17 -11.56
C LEU A 74 -17.49 -1.29 -11.28
N THR A 75 -16.52 -2.16 -11.53
CA THR A 75 -16.45 -3.48 -10.95
C THR A 75 -15.17 -3.62 -10.14
N VAL A 76 -15.25 -4.33 -9.03
CA VAL A 76 -14.10 -4.66 -8.18
C VAL A 76 -13.95 -6.18 -8.18
N ASN A 77 -12.74 -6.64 -8.38
CA ASN A 77 -12.36 -8.03 -8.14
C ASN A 77 -11.23 -8.06 -7.12
N VAL A 78 -11.36 -8.95 -6.14
CA VAL A 78 -10.42 -9.06 -5.03
C VAL A 78 -9.95 -10.51 -4.97
N THR A 79 -8.64 -10.71 -5.07
CA THR A 79 -8.01 -12.03 -5.11
C THR A 79 -6.77 -12.05 -4.24
N PRO A 80 -6.40 -13.20 -3.64
CA PRO A 80 -5.15 -13.29 -2.92
C PRO A 80 -3.99 -13.14 -3.90
N SER A 81 -2.97 -12.36 -3.53
CA SER A 81 -1.69 -12.38 -4.23
C SER A 81 -0.84 -13.55 -3.72
N SER A 82 0.06 -14.03 -4.58
CA SER A 82 1.13 -14.94 -4.17
C SER A 82 2.26 -14.23 -3.41
N THR A 83 2.27 -12.91 -3.43
CA THR A 83 3.23 -12.06 -2.71
C THR A 83 2.88 -12.07 -1.23
N LEU A 84 3.90 -12.23 -0.39
CA LEU A 84 3.81 -12.02 1.05
C LEU A 84 4.83 -10.94 1.41
N VAL A 85 4.42 -10.01 2.27
CA VAL A 85 5.30 -8.95 2.76
C VAL A 85 5.57 -9.15 4.23
N ASP A 86 6.83 -8.98 4.60
CA ASP A 86 7.24 -8.96 5.99
C ASP A 86 7.11 -7.53 6.52
N LEU A 87 6.15 -7.33 7.42
CA LEU A 87 5.89 -6.04 8.05
C LEU A 87 6.33 -5.97 9.53
N GLU A 88 6.69 -7.12 10.12
CA GLU A 88 7.00 -7.21 11.54
C GLU A 88 8.49 -7.10 11.83
N ASN A 89 9.35 -7.57 10.92
CA ASN A 89 10.78 -7.49 11.14
C ASN A 89 11.31 -6.07 10.90
N THR A 90 12.37 -5.75 11.61
CA THR A 90 13.08 -4.49 11.47
C THR A 90 13.91 -4.43 10.19
N ILE A 91 14.03 -3.24 9.62
CA ILE A 91 14.92 -2.92 8.51
C ILE A 91 16.37 -2.84 9.03
N GLN A 92 17.29 -3.47 8.31
CA GLN A 92 18.70 -3.58 8.67
C GLN A 92 19.62 -2.92 7.63
N PRO A 93 20.77 -2.35 8.05
CA PRO A 93 21.80 -1.86 7.13
C PRO A 93 22.22 -2.93 6.11
N GLY A 94 22.39 -2.52 4.85
CA GLY A 94 22.76 -3.40 3.74
C GLY A 94 21.57 -4.11 3.06
N GLU A 95 20.36 -4.00 3.59
CA GLU A 95 19.15 -4.41 2.89
C GLU A 95 18.82 -3.45 1.74
N THR A 96 18.05 -3.93 0.76
CA THR A 96 17.37 -3.08 -0.23
C THR A 96 15.89 -3.17 0.04
N ILE A 97 15.25 -2.02 0.24
CA ILE A 97 13.80 -1.94 0.43
C ILE A 97 13.16 -1.29 -0.79
N PHE A 98 11.96 -1.71 -1.12
CA PHE A 98 11.11 -1.07 -2.10
C PHE A 98 10.19 -0.09 -1.40
N VAL A 99 10.16 1.15 -1.88
CA VAL A 99 9.22 2.18 -1.43
C VAL A 99 8.28 2.47 -2.59
N ARG A 100 7.00 2.12 -2.42
CA ARG A 100 5.93 2.48 -3.34
C ARG A 100 5.22 3.72 -2.84
N LEU A 101 5.07 4.70 -3.70
CA LEU A 101 4.34 5.93 -3.44
C LEU A 101 3.12 5.94 -4.37
N LEU A 102 1.93 5.96 -3.78
CA LEU A 102 0.67 6.07 -4.53
C LEU A 102 0.10 7.48 -4.36
N ASN A 103 -0.21 8.11 -5.49
CA ASN A 103 -0.97 9.35 -5.53
C ASN A 103 -2.43 9.11 -5.16
N THR A 104 -3.15 10.17 -4.81
CA THR A 104 -4.57 10.07 -4.45
C THR A 104 -5.43 9.45 -5.54
N ASP A 105 -5.06 9.63 -6.81
CA ASP A 105 -5.75 9.05 -7.97
C ASP A 105 -5.41 7.57 -8.25
N GLY A 106 -4.59 6.94 -7.39
CA GLY A 106 -4.14 5.56 -7.53
C GLY A 106 -2.87 5.40 -8.36
N THR A 107 -2.39 6.42 -9.07
CA THR A 107 -1.19 6.28 -9.89
C THR A 107 0.06 6.08 -9.04
N ILE A 108 0.99 5.24 -9.51
CA ILE A 108 2.31 5.07 -8.89
C ILE A 108 3.15 6.30 -9.23
N ASP A 109 3.66 6.98 -8.21
CA ASP A 109 4.55 8.11 -8.42
C ASP A 109 5.91 7.62 -8.99
N PRO A 110 6.51 8.32 -9.97
CA PRO A 110 7.78 7.93 -10.58
C PRO A 110 8.98 7.86 -9.62
N SER A 111 8.88 8.47 -8.42
CA SER A 111 9.91 8.37 -7.39
C SER A 111 9.80 7.11 -6.52
N SER A 112 8.77 6.28 -6.75
CA SER A 112 8.74 4.91 -6.23
C SER A 112 9.93 4.11 -6.76
N GLY A 113 10.50 3.24 -5.93
CA GLY A 113 11.69 2.49 -6.35
C GLY A 113 12.33 1.68 -5.24
N SER A 114 13.42 1.02 -5.62
CA SER A 114 14.27 0.28 -4.69
C SER A 114 15.38 1.18 -4.15
N PHE A 115 15.52 1.22 -2.83
CA PHE A 115 16.49 2.03 -2.12
C PHE A 115 17.38 1.15 -1.24
N PRO A 116 18.71 1.19 -1.42
CA PRO A 116 19.62 0.50 -0.52
C PRO A 116 19.68 1.24 0.82
N VAL A 117 19.64 0.48 1.91
CA VAL A 117 19.85 0.97 3.27
C VAL A 117 21.36 1.04 3.50
N ASP A 118 21.89 2.23 3.69
CA ASP A 118 23.32 2.45 3.86
C ASP A 118 23.86 1.98 5.23
N GLY A 119 25.17 2.12 5.46
CA GLY A 119 25.81 1.72 6.70
C GLY A 119 25.39 2.51 7.95
N SER A 120 24.70 3.65 7.78
CA SER A 120 24.06 4.40 8.87
C SER A 120 22.64 3.92 9.17
N GLY A 121 22.10 3.03 8.32
CA GLY A 121 20.72 2.59 8.38
C GLY A 121 19.74 3.58 7.72
N SER A 122 20.22 4.40 6.78
CA SER A 122 19.39 5.38 6.07
C SER A 122 19.17 4.99 4.61
N ILE A 123 18.02 5.36 4.05
CA ILE A 123 17.81 5.37 2.60
C ILE A 123 17.92 6.80 2.07
N HIS A 124 18.28 6.95 0.80
CA HIS A 124 18.33 8.25 0.14
C HIS A 124 17.20 8.35 -0.87
N MET A 125 16.12 9.02 -0.49
CA MET A 125 14.97 9.24 -1.35
C MET A 125 15.10 10.55 -2.12
N PRO A 126 14.59 10.60 -3.36
CA PRO A 126 14.29 11.87 -4.02
C PRO A 126 13.43 12.74 -3.08
N PHE A 127 13.66 14.06 -3.08
CA PHE A 127 12.94 15.06 -2.29
C PHE A 127 13.24 15.08 -0.78
N LEU A 128 13.28 13.92 -0.12
CA LEU A 128 13.52 13.84 1.33
C LEU A 128 15.00 13.78 1.72
N GLY A 129 15.89 13.43 0.78
CA GLY A 129 17.29 13.18 1.10
C GLY A 129 17.43 11.92 1.95
N GLY A 130 18.24 11.97 3.01
CA GLY A 130 18.49 10.84 3.90
C GLY A 130 17.34 10.63 4.89
N VAL A 131 16.70 9.46 4.84
CA VAL A 131 15.68 9.02 5.79
C VAL A 131 16.25 7.88 6.63
N LEU A 132 16.42 8.11 7.93
CA LEU A 132 16.93 7.10 8.86
C LEU A 132 15.84 6.06 9.17
N LEU A 133 16.09 4.80 8.84
CA LEU A 133 15.16 3.68 9.03
C LEU A 133 15.71 2.59 9.96
N ASN A 134 16.89 2.79 10.54
CA ASN A 134 17.57 1.79 11.35
C ASN A 134 16.69 1.30 12.51
N ASN A 135 16.50 -0.01 12.61
CA ASN A 135 15.64 -0.67 13.60
C ASN A 135 14.14 -0.31 13.53
N ASN A 136 13.71 0.45 12.52
CA ASN A 136 12.28 0.62 12.27
C ASN A 136 11.72 -0.68 11.69
N ARG A 137 10.51 -1.05 12.11
CA ARG A 137 9.66 -1.98 11.36
C ARG A 137 9.16 -1.30 10.09
N PHE A 138 8.72 -2.10 9.11
CA PHE A 138 8.31 -1.57 7.81
C PHE A 138 7.18 -0.54 7.91
N PHE A 139 6.17 -0.77 8.76
CA PHE A 139 5.10 0.21 8.93
C PHE A 139 5.56 1.51 9.64
N GLU A 140 6.59 1.43 10.48
CA GLU A 140 7.19 2.62 11.12
C GLU A 140 7.96 3.43 10.06
N ALA A 141 8.64 2.75 9.14
CA ALA A 141 9.28 3.36 7.98
C ALA A 141 8.25 4.00 7.02
N GLU A 142 7.13 3.33 6.72
CA GLU A 142 6.02 3.88 5.93
C GLU A 142 5.54 5.21 6.53
N HIS A 143 5.20 5.20 7.82
CA HIS A 143 4.70 6.39 8.51
C HIS A 143 5.73 7.53 8.53
N GLN A 144 7.00 7.22 8.76
CA GLN A 144 8.06 8.23 8.78
C GLN A 144 8.27 8.88 7.40
N ILE A 145 8.23 8.08 6.33
CA ILE A 145 8.35 8.59 4.96
C ILE A 145 7.11 9.43 4.61
N GLU A 146 5.90 8.96 4.94
CA GLU A 146 4.65 9.70 4.74
C GLU A 146 4.68 11.07 5.40
N GLN A 147 5.09 11.10 6.67
CA GLN A 147 5.21 12.34 7.43
C GLN A 147 6.22 13.28 6.79
N GLY A 148 7.40 12.77 6.40
CA GLY A 148 8.41 13.56 5.71
C GLY A 148 7.93 14.15 4.38
N LEU A 149 7.20 13.36 3.58
CA LEU A 149 6.63 13.81 2.31
C LEU A 149 5.55 14.88 2.50
N SER A 150 4.73 14.73 3.54
CA SER A 150 3.69 15.70 3.91
C SER A 150 4.28 17.01 4.45
N ASP A 151 5.22 16.92 5.40
CA ASP A 151 5.88 18.09 6.01
C ASP A 151 6.72 18.88 4.99
N GLY A 152 7.34 18.19 4.04
CA GLY A 152 8.04 18.81 2.92
C GLY A 152 7.13 19.47 1.89
N GLY A 153 5.81 19.26 1.97
CA GLY A 153 4.84 19.78 1.01
C GLY A 153 4.95 19.17 -0.39
N PHE A 154 5.59 18.00 -0.51
CA PHE A 154 5.79 17.31 -1.78
C PHE A 154 4.52 16.57 -2.23
N PHE A 155 3.75 16.06 -1.26
CA PHE A 155 2.50 15.34 -1.49
C PHE A 155 1.44 15.82 -0.49
N ALA A 156 0.21 16.00 -0.96
CA ALA A 156 -0.89 16.42 -0.09
C ALA A 156 -1.36 15.27 0.83
N GLN A 157 -1.41 14.05 0.30
CA GLN A 157 -1.85 12.82 1.01
C GLN A 157 -1.12 11.60 0.43
N PRO A 158 0.20 11.47 0.66
CA PRO A 158 0.94 10.33 0.14
C PRO A 158 0.48 9.04 0.84
N LEU A 159 0.28 7.99 0.07
CA LEU A 159 0.18 6.63 0.60
C LEU A 159 1.47 5.90 0.26
N VAL A 160 2.17 5.44 1.29
CA VAL A 160 3.46 4.78 1.16
C VAL A 160 3.35 3.33 1.58
N ASN A 161 3.89 2.44 0.76
CA ASN A 161 4.18 1.07 1.16
C ASN A 161 5.69 0.85 1.15
N VAL A 162 6.23 0.33 2.25
CA VAL A 162 7.63 -0.04 2.36
C VAL A 162 7.68 -1.55 2.53
N THR A 163 8.39 -2.22 1.65
CA THR A 163 8.44 -3.69 1.60
C THR A 163 9.83 -4.15 1.16
N ARG A 164 10.17 -5.42 1.35
CA ARG A 164 11.40 -6.01 0.74
C ARG A 164 11.22 -6.39 -0.72
N THR A 165 9.97 -6.52 -1.17
CA THR A 165 9.62 -7.00 -2.51
C THR A 165 8.76 -5.96 -3.20
N GLN A 166 9.00 -5.74 -4.49
CA GLN A 166 8.18 -4.86 -5.30
C GLN A 166 6.74 -5.40 -5.38
N LEU A 167 5.78 -4.53 -5.09
CA LEU A 167 4.36 -4.80 -5.25
C LEU A 167 3.92 -4.43 -6.67
N ALA A 168 3.04 -5.25 -7.25
CA ALA A 168 2.49 -5.06 -8.60
C ALA A 168 1.33 -4.06 -8.65
#